data_AF-A0AA92SGR7-F1
#
_entry.id   AF-A0AA92SGR7-F1
#
_cell.length_a   1.000
_cell.length_b   1.000
_cell.length_c   1.000
_cell.angle_alpha   90.00
_cell.angle_beta   90.00
_cell.angle_gamma   90.00
#
_symmetry.space_group_name_H-M   'P 1'
#
loop_
_entity.id
_entity.type
_entity.pdbx_description
1 polymer ?
#
loop_
_entity_poly.entity_id
_entity_poly.type
_entity_poly.pdbx_seq_one_letter_code
_entity_poly.pdbx_strand_id
1 'polypeptide(L)' 'MIQALRKLVTFDEFVAKYPDNTGKRYELHDGVIVEMPQPTGDHEEIIVFLVQKLILEYSRINLGTSRK' A
#
# COMPACT_ATOMS: atom_id res chain seq x y z
N MET A 1 -4.75 28.78 -8.84
CA MET A 1 -5.87 27.89 -8.44
C MET A 1 -5.91 27.85 -6.94
N ILE A 2 -7.08 28.05 -6.32
CA ILE A 2 -7.24 27.96 -4.85
C ILE A 2 -7.49 26.48 -4.54
N GLN A 3 -6.56 25.82 -3.85
CA GLN A 3 -6.76 24.45 -3.38
C GLN A 3 -7.56 24.52 -2.10
N ALA A 4 -8.77 23.95 -2.10
CA ALA A 4 -9.63 23.90 -0.92
C ALA A 4 -8.86 23.26 0.25
N LEU A 5 -9.01 23.82 1.45
CA LEU A 5 -8.44 23.28 2.69
C LEU A 5 -8.92 21.83 2.82
N ARG A 6 -8.05 20.85 2.57
CA ARG A 6 -8.41 19.43 2.67
C ARG A 6 -8.76 19.15 4.13
N LYS A 7 -9.99 18.68 4.38
CA LYS A 7 -10.34 18.13 5.69
C LYS A 7 -9.39 16.96 5.93
N LEU A 8 -8.53 17.11 6.93
CA LEU A 8 -7.65 16.04 7.38
C LEU A 8 -8.50 14.96 8.03
N VAL A 9 -8.33 13.73 7.56
CA VAL A 9 -9.06 12.54 8.03
C VAL A 9 -8.18 11.80 9.02
N THR A 10 -8.74 11.39 10.15
CA THR A 10 -8.01 10.56 11.11
C THR A 10 -7.93 9.10 10.64
N PHE A 11 -7.02 8.33 11.23
CA PHE A 11 -6.93 6.90 10.94
C PHE A 11 -8.26 6.17 11.23
N ASP A 12 -8.90 6.47 12.35
CA ASP A 12 -10.17 5.83 12.74
C ASP A 12 -11.30 6.15 11.75
N GLU A 13 -11.40 7.42 11.32
CA GLU A 13 -12.37 7.84 10.30
C GLU A 13 -12.11 7.15 8.96
N PHE A 14 -10.85 6.94 8.60
CA PHE A 14 -10.45 6.25 7.37
C PHE A 14 -10.83 4.77 7.39
N VAL A 15 -10.46 4.04 8.45
CA VAL A 15 -10.76 2.60 8.58
C VAL A 15 -12.27 2.33 8.71
N ALA A 16 -13.02 3.23 9.35
CA ALA A 16 -14.47 3.11 9.44
C ALA A 16 -15.18 3.21 8.07
N LYS A 17 -14.55 3.86 7.09
CA LYS A 17 -15.15 4.15 5.78
C LYS A 17 -14.64 3.25 4.65
N TYR A 18 -13.38 2.81 4.70
CA TYR A 18 -12.74 2.07 3.60
C TYR A 18 -12.49 0.59 3.96
N PRO A 19 -12.64 -0.35 3.01
CA PRO A 19 -13.01 -0.14 1.61
C PRO A 19 -14.48 0.27 1.44
N ASP A 20 -14.77 1.12 0.46
CA ASP A 20 -16.10 1.72 0.22
C ASP A 20 -16.98 0.89 -0.75
N ASN A 21 -16.72 -0.42 -0.86
CA ASN A 21 -17.36 -1.36 -1.80
C ASN A 21 -17.27 -1.00 -3.30
N THR A 22 -16.56 0.06 -3.68
CA THR A 22 -16.39 0.45 -5.10
C THR A 22 -15.35 -0.40 -5.83
N GLY A 23 -14.61 -1.24 -5.13
CA GLY A 23 -13.48 -2.01 -5.66
C GLY A 23 -12.21 -1.19 -5.90
N LYS A 24 -12.22 0.09 -5.53
CA LYS A 24 -11.04 0.97 -5.56
C LYS A 24 -10.18 0.79 -4.31
N ARG A 25 -8.92 1.17 -4.43
CA ARG A 25 -7.94 1.17 -3.33
C ARG A 25 -7.67 2.59 -2.89
N TYR A 26 -7.52 2.81 -1.60
CA TYR A 26 -7.25 4.13 -1.04
C TYR A 26 -6.14 4.04 0.00
N GLU A 27 -5.36 5.10 0.10
CA GLU A 27 -4.31 5.28 1.10
C GLU A 27 -4.54 6.59 1.88
N LEU A 28 -4.10 6.61 3.13
CA LEU A 28 -4.14 7.80 3.98
C LEU A 28 -2.71 8.34 4.16
N HIS A 29 -2.40 9.47 3.54
CA HIS A 29 -1.10 10.14 3.63
C HIS A 29 -1.26 11.44 4.42
N ASP A 30 -0.75 11.51 5.65
CA ASP A 30 -0.82 12.71 6.50
C ASP A 30 -2.23 13.31 6.62
N GLY A 31 -3.24 12.45 6.75
CA GLY A 31 -4.64 12.85 6.83
C GLY A 31 -5.33 13.11 5.48
N VAL A 32 -4.62 12.90 4.36
CA VAL A 32 -5.14 13.03 3.01
C VAL A 32 -5.46 11.66 2.43
N ILE A 33 -6.71 11.48 1.97
CA ILE A 33 -7.11 10.28 1.24
C ILE A 33 -6.64 10.39 -0.21
N VAL A 34 -5.89 9.39 -0.67
CA VAL A 34 -5.40 9.24 -2.04
C VAL A 34 -6.02 7.97 -2.63
N GLU A 35 -6.67 8.08 -3.78
CA GLU A 35 -7.12 6.91 -4.54
C GLU A 35 -5.92 6.31 -5.27
N MET A 36 -5.67 5.02 -5.04
CA MET A 36 -4.61 4.27 -5.69
C MET A 36 -5.18 3.55 -6.92
N PRO A 37 -4.62 3.79 -8.11
CA PRO A 37 -5.02 3.05 -9.29
C PRO A 37 -4.70 1.56 -9.11
N GLN A 38 -5.48 0.71 -9.77
CA GLN A 38 -5.11 -0.70 -9.87
C GLN A 38 -3.76 -0.79 -10.60
N PRO A 39 -2.82 -1.63 -10.13
CA PRO A 39 -1.56 -1.83 -10.84
C PRO A 39 -1.85 -2.36 -12.25
N THR A 40 -1.06 -1.91 -13.22
CA THR A 40 -1.08 -2.48 -14.57
C THR A 40 -0.37 -3.82 -14.60
N GLY A 41 -0.64 -4.67 -15.60
CA GLY A 41 0.01 -5.99 -15.72
C GLY A 41 1.53 -5.93 -15.65
N ASP A 42 2.16 -5.02 -16.39
CA ASP A 42 3.61 -4.81 -16.36
C ASP A 42 4.12 -4.40 -14.97
N HIS A 43 3.35 -3.58 -14.24
CA HIS A 43 3.70 -3.19 -12.88
C HIS A 43 3.59 -4.37 -11.91
N GLU A 44 2.59 -5.24 -12.08
CA GLU A 44 2.47 -6.48 -11.30
C GLU A 44 3.62 -7.44 -11.59
N GLU A 45 4.05 -7.58 -12.85
CA GLU A 45 5.18 -8.44 -13.22
C GLU A 45 6.48 -7.99 -12.55
N ILE A 46 6.75 -6.68 -12.54
CA ILE A 46 7.91 -6.10 -11.85
C ILE A 46 7.82 -6.35 -10.35
N ILE A 47 6.65 -6.16 -9.73
CA ILE A 47 6.45 -6.44 -8.30
C ILE A 47 6.77 -7.90 -8.00
N VAL A 48 6.22 -8.84 -8.77
CA VAL A 48 6.43 -10.28 -8.55
C VAL A 48 7.90 -10.63 -8.70
N PHE A 49 8.58 -10.12 -9.72
CA PHE A 49 10.01 -10.32 -9.91
C PHE A 49 10.82 -9.84 -8.69
N LEU A 50 10.57 -8.62 -8.22
CA LEU A 50 11.28 -8.05 -7.08
C LEU A 50 11.01 -8.82 -5.78
N VAL A 51 9.75 -9.17 -5.51
CA VAL A 51 9.36 -9.97 -4.34
C VAL A 51 10.05 -11.32 -4.35
N GLN A 52 10.12 -12.00 -5.49
CA GLN A 52 10.84 -13.27 -5.63
C GLN A 52 12.33 -13.13 -5.30
N LYS A 53 12.99 -12.08 -5.82
CA LYS A 53 14.41 -11.83 -5.52
C LYS A 53 14.63 -11.54 -4.04
N LEU A 54 13.77 -10.73 -3.43
CA LEU A 54 13.84 -10.41 -2.01
C LEU A 54 13.64 -11.65 -1.13
N ILE A 55 12.68 -12.52 -1.46
CA ILE A 55 12.43 -13.77 -0.71
C ILE A 55 13.64 -14.72 -0.80
N LEU A 56 14.22 -14.86 -1.99
CA LEU A 56 15.42 -15.68 -2.19
C LEU A 56 16.59 -15.14 -1.37
N GLU A 57 16.84 -13.84 -1.40
CA GLU A 57 17.91 -13.22 -0.63
C GLU A 57 17.66 -13.29 0.88
N TYR A 58 16.45 -12.96 1.33
CA TYR A 58 16.00 -13.14 2.72
C TYR A 58 16.30 -14.54 3.24
N SER A 59 16.00 -15.56 2.43
CA SER A 59 16.25 -16.97 2.77
C SER A 59 17.76 -17.28 2.78
N ARG A 60 18.52 -16.78 1.80
CA ARG A 60 19.97 -17.00 1.69
C ARG A 60 20.72 -16.48 2.93
N ILE A 61 20.30 -15.32 3.44
CA ILE A 61 20.97 -14.67 4.59
C ILE A 61 20.33 -15.05 5.95
N ASN A 62 19.32 -15.92 5.98
CA ASN A 62 18.60 -16.33 7.19
C ASN A 62 18.02 -15.14 8.00
N LEU A 63 17.45 -14.12 7.33
CA LEU A 63 16.97 -12.87 7.97
C LEU A 63 15.69 -13.01 8.82
N GLY A 64 15.38 -14.20 9.34
CA GLY A 64 14.23 -14.40 10.23
C GLY A 64 14.15 -15.78 10.87
N THR A 65 15.16 -16.63 10.64
CA THR A 65 15.37 -17.89 11.34
C THR A 65 16.25 -17.68 12.57
N SER A 66 15.91 -16.70 13.41
CA SER A 66 16.25 -16.84 14.83
C SER A 66 15.32 -17.91 15.37
N ARG A 67 15.78 -19.17 15.37
CA ARG A 67 15.08 -20.27 16.06
C ARG A 67 14.88 -19.81 17.50
N LYS A 68 13.64 -19.55 17.89
CA LYS A 68 13.25 -19.77 19.28
C LYS A 68 13.22 -21.27 19.53
#